data_AF-A0A2C7A9U9-F1
#
_entry.id   AF-A0A2C7A9U9-F1
#
_cell.length_a   1.000
_cell.length_b   1.000
_cell.length_c   1.000
_cell.angle_alpha   90.00
_cell.angle_beta   90.00
_cell.angle_gamma   90.00
#
_symmetry.space_group_name_H-M   'P 1'
#
loop_
_entity.id
_entity.type
_entity.pdbx_description
1 polymer ?
#
loop_
_entity_poly.entity_id
_entity_poly.type
_entity_poly.pdbx_seq_one_letter_code
_entity_poly.pdbx_strand_id
1 'polypeptide(L)' 'MDQPEDALAQSERHVREAEGHVAHQLRVIAELDRDNHPRAAALAREVLGTLQRSLELAREHLRLEQEARDLRP' A
#
# COMPACT_ATOMS: atom_id res chain seq x y z
N MET A 1 19.31 18.45 9.80
CA MET A 1 18.96 18.72 8.39
C MET A 1 18.72 17.37 7.77
N ASP A 2 17.46 16.98 7.59
CA ASP A 2 17.11 15.75 6.87
C ASP A 2 17.75 15.84 5.49
N GLN A 3 18.63 14.89 5.18
CA GLN A 3 19.01 14.67 3.79
C GLN A 3 17.70 14.38 3.04
N PRO A 4 17.46 14.95 1.85
CA PRO A 4 16.32 14.53 1.06
C PRO A 4 16.49 13.04 0.86
N GLU A 5 15.57 12.24 1.41
CA GLU A 5 15.52 10.83 1.02
C GLU A 5 15.51 10.80 -0.50
N ASP A 6 16.34 9.92 -1.06
CA ASP A 6 16.28 9.59 -2.47
C ASP A 6 14.81 9.31 -2.79
N ALA A 7 14.20 10.11 -3.68
CA ALA A 7 12.77 10.04 -3.98
C ALA A 7 12.37 8.61 -4.38
N LEU A 8 13.29 7.88 -5.00
CA LEU A 8 13.13 6.46 -5.29
C LEU A 8 13.00 5.61 -4.02
N ALA A 9 13.91 5.77 -3.06
CA ALA A 9 13.88 5.04 -1.79
C ALA A 9 12.63 5.36 -0.96
N GLN A 10 12.16 6.60 -1.00
CA GLN A 10 10.89 7.00 -0.40
C GLN A 10 9.70 6.28 -1.05
N SER A 11 9.62 6.29 -2.39
CA SER A 11 8.55 5.62 -3.14
C SER A 11 8.56 4.10 -2.92
N GLU A 12 9.73 3.47 -2.86
CA GLU A 12 9.86 2.06 -2.51
C GLU A 12 9.34 1.75 -1.10
N ARG A 13 9.64 2.63 -0.13
CA ARG A 13 9.11 2.47 1.23
C ARG A 13 7.58 2.56 1.25
N HIS A 14 7.00 3.53 0.56
CA HIS A 14 5.54 3.67 0.49
C HIS A 14 4.87 2.42 -0.10
N VAL A 15 5.47 1.81 -1.13
CA VAL A 15 4.97 0.53 -1.68
C VAL A 15 5.02 -0.56 -0.62
N ARG A 16 6.16 -0.75 0.06
CA ARG A 16 6.31 -1.79 1.11
C ARG A 16 5.32 -1.60 2.26
N GLU A 17 5.12 -0.36 2.70
CA GLU A 17 4.15 -0.04 3.77
C GLU A 17 2.72 -0.33 3.32
N ALA A 18 2.34 0.09 2.11
CA ALA A 18 1.01 -0.17 1.56
C ALA A 18 0.74 -1.68 1.39
N GLU A 19 1.74 -2.45 0.94
CA GLU A 19 1.65 -3.92 0.89
C GLU A 19 1.46 -4.53 2.28
N GLY A 20 2.18 -4.02 3.28
CA GLY A 20 2.02 -4.40 4.69
C GLY A 20 0.61 -4.14 5.21
N HIS A 21 0.03 -2.97 4.90
CA HIS A 21 -1.34 -2.63 5.27
C HIS A 21 -2.37 -3.54 4.59
N VAL A 22 -2.23 -3.84 3.30
CA VAL A 22 -3.10 -4.77 2.57
C VAL A 22 -3.03 -6.17 3.21
N ALA A 23 -1.83 -6.68 3.48
CA ALA A 23 -1.64 -7.99 4.10
C ALA A 23 -2.19 -8.06 5.54
N HIS A 24 -2.10 -6.96 6.29
CA HIS A 24 -2.73 -6.86 7.61
C HIS A 24 -4.27 -6.86 7.50
N GLN A 25 -4.84 -6.06 6.60
CA GLN A 25 -6.28 -5.97 6.44
C GLN A 25 -6.92 -7.29 6.00
N LEU A 26 -6.23 -8.06 5.15
CA LEU A 26 -6.66 -9.41 4.76
C LEU A 26 -6.74 -10.36 5.97
N ARG A 27 -5.78 -10.26 6.91
CA ARG A 27 -5.81 -11.04 8.15
C ARG A 27 -7.00 -10.65 9.04
N VAL A 28 -7.24 -9.34 9.19
CA VAL A 28 -8.40 -8.82 9.94
C VAL A 28 -9.71 -9.34 9.34
N ILE A 29 -9.88 -9.31 8.01
CA ILE A 29 -11.08 -9.85 7.36
C ILE A 29 -11.24 -11.35 7.66
N ALA A 30 -10.16 -12.13 7.58
CA ALA A 30 -10.21 -13.56 7.85
C ALA A 30 -10.58 -13.87 9.31
N GLU A 31 -10.13 -13.05 10.27
CA GLU A 31 -10.53 -13.14 11.68
C GLU A 31 -12.02 -12.81 11.86
N LEU A 32 -12.49 -11.72 11.27
CA LEU A 32 -13.90 -11.32 11.35
C LEU A 32 -14.85 -12.34 10.70
N ASP A 33 -14.44 -12.95 9.59
CA ASP A 33 -15.20 -14.03 8.95
C ASP A 33 -15.23 -15.28 9.84
N ARG A 34 -14.09 -15.66 10.46
CA ARG A 34 -14.00 -16.80 11.39
C ARG A 34 -14.89 -16.61 12.60
N ASP A 35 -14.93 -15.40 13.15
CA ASP A 35 -15.67 -15.06 14.36
C ASP A 35 -17.15 -14.72 14.08
N ASN A 36 -17.61 -14.92 12.83
CA ASN A 36 -18.99 -14.70 12.39
C ASN A 36 -19.47 -13.25 12.62
N HIS A 37 -18.63 -12.28 12.26
CA HIS A 37 -18.92 -10.84 12.31
C HIS A 37 -19.14 -10.25 10.90
N PRO A 38 -20.22 -10.63 10.18
CA PRO A 38 -20.37 -10.33 8.75
C PRO A 38 -20.45 -8.85 8.42
N ARG A 39 -21.05 -8.03 9.29
CA ARG A 39 -21.12 -6.56 9.08
C ARG A 39 -19.76 -5.90 9.21
N ALA A 40 -18.97 -6.31 10.20
CA ALA A 40 -17.61 -5.80 10.37
C ALA A 40 -16.70 -6.27 9.23
N ALA A 41 -16.85 -7.53 8.80
CA ALA A 41 -16.11 -8.07 7.67
C ALA A 41 -16.46 -7.34 6.35
N ALA A 42 -17.72 -6.91 6.16
CA ALA A 42 -18.11 -6.10 5.01
C ALA A 42 -17.40 -4.73 5.00
N LEU A 43 -17.44 -4.00 6.12
CA LEU A 43 -16.73 -2.72 6.27
C LEU A 43 -15.21 -2.89 6.10
N ALA A 44 -14.65 -3.98 6.64
CA ALA A 44 -13.23 -4.29 6.50
C ALA A 44 -12.82 -4.51 5.03
N ARG A 45 -13.71 -5.07 4.19
CA ARG A 45 -13.49 -5.21 2.74
C ARG A 45 -13.55 -3.88 2.01
N GLU A 46 -14.39 -2.94 2.44
CA GLU A 46 -14.40 -1.58 1.90
C GLU A 46 -13.06 -0.87 2.16
N VAL A 47 -12.55 -0.97 3.40
CA VAL A 47 -11.22 -0.45 3.76
C VAL A 47 -10.12 -1.12 2.93
N LEU A 48 -10.20 -2.43 2.73
CA LEU A 48 -9.26 -3.15 1.86
C LEU A 48 -9.25 -2.57 0.44
N GLY A 49 -10.43 -2.26 -0.13
CA GLY A 49 -10.53 -1.63 -1.43
C GLY A 49 -9.81 -0.27 -1.51
N THR A 50 -9.92 0.56 -0.47
CA THR A 50 -9.15 1.81 -0.38
C THR A 50 -7.64 1.55 -0.33
N LEU A 51 -7.19 0.61 0.51
CA LEU A 51 -5.77 0.28 0.65
C LEU A 51 -5.18 -0.28 -0.65
N GLN A 52 -5.94 -1.11 -1.37
CA GLN A 52 -5.52 -1.63 -2.69
C GLN A 52 -5.35 -0.50 -3.70
N ARG A 53 -6.29 0.44 -3.75
CA ARG A 53 -6.15 1.63 -4.62
C ARG A 53 -4.97 2.50 -4.22
N SER A 54 -4.70 2.67 -2.93
CA SER A 54 -3.51 3.39 -2.47
C SER A 54 -2.21 2.67 -2.88
N LEU A 55 -2.18 1.34 -2.83
CA LEU A 55 -1.04 0.55 -3.28
C LEU A 55 -0.82 0.67 -4.79
N GLU A 56 -1.88 0.66 -5.59
CA GLU A 56 -1.78 0.90 -7.04
C GLU A 56 -1.15 2.27 -7.34
N LEU A 57 -1.58 3.32 -6.64
CA LEU A 57 -1.01 4.66 -6.79
C LEU A 57 0.45 4.72 -6.36
N ALA A 58 0.82 4.08 -5.25
CA ALA A 58 2.20 4.03 -4.79
C ALA A 58 3.12 3.30 -5.79
N ARG A 59 2.64 2.21 -6.39
CA ARG A 59 3.37 1.47 -7.43
C ARG A 59 3.55 2.28 -8.70
N GLU A 60 2.51 3.01 -9.12
CA GLU A 60 2.61 3.91 -10.28
C GLU A 60 3.60 5.05 -10.02
N HIS A 61 3.57 5.64 -8.81
CA HIS A 61 4.54 6.66 -8.44
C HIS A 61 5.97 6.11 -8.45
N LEU A 62 6.21 4.92 -7.88
CA LEU A 62 7.52 4.27 -7.95
C LEU A 62 7.98 4.05 -9.39
N ARG A 63 7.10 3.60 -10.28
CA ARG A 63 7.41 3.40 -11.70
C ARG A 63 7.86 4.70 -12.37
N LEU A 64 7.17 5.80 -12.11
CA LEU A 64 7.54 7.11 -12.65
C LEU A 64 8.89 7.61 -12.11
N GLU A 65 9.19 7.40 -10.83
CA GLU A 65 10.49 7.76 -10.25
C GLU A 65 11.64 6.92 -10.86
N GLN A 66 11.40 5.63 -11.13
CA GLN A 66 12.36 4.76 -11.82
C GLN A 66 12.63 5.25 -13.25
N GLU A 67 11.57 5.52 -14.03
CA GLU A 67 11.68 6.06 -15.39
C GLU A 67 12.42 7.42 -15.41
N ALA A 68 12.14 8.30 -14.45
CA ALA A 68 12.80 9.60 -14.34
C ALA A 68 14.29 9.49 -14.00
N ARG A 69 14.68 8.48 -13.21
CA ARG A 69 16.08 8.19 -12.88
C ARG A 69 16.84 7.62 -14.07
N ASP A 70 16.24 6.71 -14.83
CA ASP A 70 16.85 6.09 -16.01
C ASP A 70 17.08 7.11 -17.15
N LEU A 71 16.28 8.17 -17.20
CA LEU A 71 16.43 9.28 -18.15
C LEU A 71 17.47 10.33 -17.73
N ARG A 72 18.02 10.25 -16.51
CA ARG A 72 19.11 11.14 -16.05
C ARG A 72 20.46 10.52 -16.47
N PRO A 73 21.25 11.18 -17.36
CA PRO A 73 22.56 10.68 -17.80
C PRO A 73 23.63 10.72 -16.70
#